data_AF-A0A534SSH3-F1
#
_entry.id   AF-A0A534SSH3-F1
#
_cell.length_a   1.000
_cell.length_b   1.000
_cell.length_c   1.000
_cell.angle_alpha   90.00
_cell.angle_beta   90.00
_cell.angle_gamma   90.00
#
_symmetry.space_group_name_H-M   'P 1'
#
loop_
_entity.id
_entity.type
_entity.pdbx_description
1 polymer ?
#
loop_
_entity_poly.entity_id
_entity_poly.type
_entity_poly.pdbx_seq_one_letter_code
_entity_poly.pdbx_strand_id
1 'polypeptide(L)'
;MTAVLLNRRLAFLVGSYVAGLAAMAYLWFLGGVRDYLRARGADGLGVAACAGGVFAITVMLLGMAMFSGVAFVAARLGDPPLVRALTDTGNIVIETSKFGFAVFVLAVSSSGCEPGALPRWLVRLGIASVVLMLVSAVALFLDHGVFQFGGLIDLGGAVPVLVWIGGLSVVMLRSAR
;
A
#
# COMPACT_ATOMS: atom_id res chain seq x y z
N MET A 1 -2.20 8.59 -27.86
CA MET A 1 -2.17 8.41 -26.39
C MET A 1 -2.63 9.66 -25.62
N THR A 2 -2.35 10.88 -26.11
CA THR A 2 -2.67 12.17 -25.46
C THR A 2 -4.17 12.54 -25.38
N ALA A 3 -4.98 12.25 -26.40
CA ALA A 3 -6.41 12.56 -26.40
C ALA A 3 -7.25 11.74 -25.39
N VAL A 4 -6.84 10.49 -25.11
CA VAL A 4 -7.54 9.59 -24.16
C VAL A 4 -7.35 10.04 -22.72
N LEU A 5 -6.17 10.56 -22.37
CA LEU A 5 -5.86 11.08 -21.02
C LEU A 5 -6.64 12.36 -20.71
N LEU A 6 -6.79 13.25 -21.71
CA LEU A 6 -7.56 14.48 -21.57
C LEU A 6 -9.05 14.21 -21.33
N ASN A 7 -9.64 13.24 -22.04
CA ASN A 7 -11.05 12.85 -21.88
C ASN A 7 -11.33 12.11 -20.56
N ARG A 8 -10.29 11.58 -19.89
CA ARG A 8 -10.40 10.85 -18.62
C ARG A 8 -10.01 11.69 -17.40
N ARG A 9 -9.82 13.01 -17.56
CA ARG A 9 -9.45 13.93 -16.46
C ARG A 9 -10.34 13.79 -15.22
N LEU A 10 -11.65 13.65 -15.40
CA LEU A 10 -12.58 13.46 -14.29
C LEU A 10 -12.33 12.14 -13.55
N ALA A 11 -12.00 11.05 -14.26
CA ALA A 11 -11.70 9.77 -13.64
C ALA A 11 -10.42 9.85 -12.79
N PHE A 12 -9.40 10.58 -13.23
CA PHE A 12 -8.20 10.83 -12.41
C PHE A 12 -8.52 11.64 -11.15
N LEU A 13 -9.33 12.71 -11.28
CA LEU A 13 -9.74 13.51 -10.12
C LEU A 13 -10.57 12.72 -9.11
N VAL A 14 -11.54 11.93 -9.58
CA VAL A 14 -12.33 11.03 -8.73
C VAL A 14 -11.42 9.99 -8.07
N GLY A 15 -10.49 9.41 -8.82
CA GLY A 15 -9.50 8.47 -8.30
C GLY A 15 -8.65 9.07 -7.18
N SER A 16 -8.10 10.27 -7.39
CA SER A 16 -7.32 10.98 -6.37
C SER A 16 -8.15 11.33 -5.13
N TYR A 17 -9.42 11.71 -5.31
CA TYR A 17 -10.32 12.02 -4.19
C TYR A 17 -10.61 10.76 -3.36
N VAL A 18 -10.94 9.65 -4.02
CA VAL A 18 -11.16 8.35 -3.37
C VAL A 18 -9.88 7.86 -2.68
N ALA A 19 -8.71 8.04 -3.29
CA ALA A 19 -7.42 7.71 -2.68
C ALA A 19 -7.17 8.54 -1.41
N GLY A 20 -7.53 9.82 -1.40
CA GLY A 20 -7.45 10.68 -0.22
C GLY A 20 -8.34 10.18 0.93
N LEU A 21 -9.59 9.83 0.64
CA LEU A 21 -10.49 9.24 1.64
C LEU A 21 -9.99 7.89 2.16
N ALA A 22 -9.46 7.05 1.27
CA ALA A 22 -8.86 5.78 1.65
C ALA A 22 -7.62 5.98 2.55
N ALA A 23 -6.77 6.98 2.25
CA ALA A 23 -5.64 7.33 3.08
C ALA A 23 -6.06 7.82 4.47
N MET A 24 -7.12 8.63 4.57
CA MET A 24 -7.68 9.05 5.86
C MET A 24 -8.15 7.86 6.68
N ALA A 25 -8.93 6.96 6.09
CA ALA A 25 -9.40 5.73 6.75
C ALA A 25 -8.23 4.83 7.17
N TYR A 26 -7.21 4.70 6.32
CA TYR A 26 -6.00 3.94 6.60
C TYR A 26 -5.20 4.52 7.77
N LEU A 27 -5.00 5.84 7.81
CA LEU A 27 -4.30 6.50 8.92
C LEU A 27 -5.07 6.36 10.24
N TRP A 28 -6.40 6.44 10.20
CA TRP A 28 -7.23 6.17 11.37
C TRP A 28 -7.05 4.73 11.87
N PHE A 29 -7.09 3.77 10.95
CA PHE A 29 -6.81 2.37 11.25
C PHE A 29 -5.41 2.18 11.85
N LEU A 30 -4.38 2.85 11.30
CA LEU A 30 -3.01 2.79 11.80
C LEU A 30 -2.91 3.32 13.24
N GLY A 31 -3.62 4.40 13.56
CA GLY A 31 -3.76 4.90 14.93
C GLY A 31 -4.37 3.85 15.86
N GLY A 32 -5.47 3.21 15.45
CA GLY A 32 -6.08 2.13 16.20
C GLY A 32 -5.14 0.93 16.42
N VAL A 33 -4.36 0.55 15.41
CA VAL A 33 -3.37 -0.55 15.53
C VAL A 33 -2.29 -0.17 16.54
N ARG A 34 -1.79 1.06 16.52
CA ARG A 34 -0.83 1.55 17.51
C ARG A 34 -1.36 1.41 18.93
N ASP A 35 -2.58 1.86 19.17
CA ASP A 35 -3.20 1.81 20.49
C ASP A 35 -3.45 0.36 20.93
N TYR A 36 -3.88 -0.51 20.00
CA TYR A 36 -4.07 -1.93 20.23
C TYR A 36 -2.77 -2.65 20.66
N LEU A 37 -1.65 -2.32 20.01
CA LEU A 37 -0.33 -2.88 20.31
C LEU A 37 0.23 -2.33 21.61
N ARG A 38 0.07 -1.02 21.85
CA ARG A 38 0.48 -0.36 23.10
C ARG A 38 -0.23 -0.94 24.31
N ALA A 39 -1.53 -1.18 24.21
CA ALA A 39 -2.31 -1.82 25.29
C ALA A 39 -1.81 -3.24 25.65
N ARG A 40 -1.02 -3.87 24.76
CA ARG A 40 -0.42 -5.20 24.94
C ARG A 40 1.07 -5.17 25.23
N GLY A 41 1.63 -3.99 25.54
CA GLY A 41 3.06 -3.84 25.85
C GLY A 41 4.00 -3.96 24.65
N ALA A 42 3.48 -3.96 23.42
CA ALA A 42 4.25 -4.09 22.19
C ALA A 42 4.66 -2.73 21.58
N ASP A 43 5.07 -1.77 22.42
CA ASP A 43 5.32 -0.38 22.01
C ASP A 43 6.36 -0.25 20.89
N GLY A 44 7.48 -0.99 20.99
CA GLY A 44 8.54 -0.97 19.97
C GLY A 44 8.04 -1.43 18.60
N LEU A 45 7.25 -2.51 18.56
CA LEU A 45 6.63 -3.01 17.34
C LEU A 45 5.52 -2.08 16.84
N GLY A 46 4.80 -1.43 17.74
CA GLY A 46 3.81 -0.40 17.40
C GLY A 46 4.42 0.81 16.69
N VAL A 47 5.59 1.27 17.12
CA VAL A 47 6.34 2.35 16.46
C VAL A 47 6.81 1.91 15.08
N ALA A 48 7.40 0.72 14.95
CA ALA A 48 7.83 0.17 13.66
C ALA A 48 6.64 0.02 12.69
N ALA A 49 5.50 -0.48 13.18
CA ALA A 49 4.28 -0.60 12.39
C ALA A 49 3.79 0.77 11.88
N CYS A 50 3.73 1.77 12.76
CA CYS A 50 3.33 3.13 12.38
C CYS A 50 4.29 3.75 11.37
N ALA A 51 5.60 3.65 11.61
CA ALA A 51 6.60 4.20 10.71
C ALA A 51 6.52 3.57 9.32
N GLY A 52 6.42 2.23 9.25
CA GLY A 52 6.24 1.48 8.00
C GLY A 52 4.95 1.87 7.27
N GLY A 53 3.83 1.95 8.00
CA GLY A 53 2.53 2.31 7.43
C GLY A 53 2.46 3.75 6.90
N VAL A 54 3.00 4.72 7.66
CA VAL A 54 3.08 6.13 7.23
C VAL A 54 3.99 6.27 6.02
N PHE A 55 5.16 5.62 6.04
CA PHE A 55 6.06 5.61 4.89
C PHE A 55 5.35 5.04 3.65
N ALA A 56 4.68 3.90 3.78
CA ALA A 56 3.98 3.23 2.69
C ALA A 56 2.92 4.13 2.04
N ILE A 57 1.97 4.66 2.84
CA ILE A 57 0.88 5.47 2.30
C ILE A 57 1.39 6.77 1.68
N THR A 58 2.41 7.40 2.28
CA THR A 58 3.00 8.65 1.77
C THR A 58 3.65 8.43 0.42
N VAL A 59 4.48 7.39 0.32
CA VAL A 59 5.17 7.02 -0.91
C VAL A 59 4.14 6.63 -1.99
N MET A 60 3.13 5.83 -1.65
CA MET A 60 2.06 5.47 -2.60
C MET A 60 1.33 6.69 -3.15
N LEU A 61 0.94 7.64 -2.30
CA LEU A 61 0.26 8.87 -2.71
C LEU A 61 1.17 9.75 -3.58
N LEU A 62 2.48 9.80 -3.29
CA LEU A 62 3.45 10.51 -4.12
C LEU A 62 3.52 9.91 -5.54
N GLY A 63 3.55 8.59 -5.65
CA GLY A 63 3.52 7.91 -6.94
C GLY A 63 2.22 8.19 -7.71
N MET A 64 1.07 8.14 -7.03
CA MET A 64 -0.23 8.52 -7.62
C MET A 64 -0.26 9.99 -8.11
N ALA A 65 0.40 10.90 -7.39
CA ALA A 65 0.52 12.29 -7.81
C ALA A 65 1.36 12.44 -9.09
N MET A 66 2.39 11.61 -9.29
CA MET A 66 3.18 11.60 -10.53
C MET A 66 2.32 11.21 -11.74
N PHE A 67 1.44 10.20 -11.63
CA PHE A 67 0.49 9.86 -12.70
C PHE A 67 -0.50 10.99 -12.99
N SER A 68 -0.91 11.72 -11.96
CA SER A 68 -1.73 12.93 -12.14
C SER A 68 -0.97 14.02 -12.90
N GLY A 69 0.33 14.17 -12.65
CA GLY A 69 1.23 15.05 -13.40
C GLY A 69 1.35 14.66 -14.88
N VAL A 70 1.42 13.36 -15.18
CA VAL A 70 1.36 12.83 -16.56
C VAL A 70 0.05 13.24 -17.24
N ALA A 71 -1.08 12.99 -16.56
CA ALA A 71 -2.42 13.21 -17.11
C ALA A 71 -2.74 14.70 -17.35
N PHE A 72 -2.25 15.60 -16.49
CA PHE A 72 -2.62 17.02 -16.54
C PHE A 72 -1.60 17.90 -17.26
N VAL A 73 -0.30 17.58 -17.20
CA VAL A 73 0.76 18.47 -17.69
C VAL A 73 1.56 17.82 -18.82
N ALA A 74 2.20 16.67 -18.57
CA ALA A 74 3.14 16.09 -19.55
C ALA A 74 2.46 15.71 -20.88
N ALA A 75 1.25 15.14 -20.81
CA ALA A 75 0.47 14.81 -22.00
C ALA A 75 0.06 16.04 -22.82
N ARG A 76 -0.07 17.22 -22.20
CA ARG A 76 -0.38 18.48 -22.90
C ARG A 76 0.83 19.08 -23.60
N LEU A 77 2.02 18.93 -23.02
CA LEU A 77 3.28 19.39 -23.60
C LEU A 77 3.68 18.54 -24.81
N GLY A 78 3.11 17.35 -24.97
CA GLY A 78 3.37 16.48 -26.12
C GLY A 78 4.78 15.91 -26.14
N ASP A 79 5.44 15.82 -24.97
CA ASP A 79 6.81 15.35 -24.79
C ASP A 79 6.84 13.88 -24.31
N PRO A 80 7.10 12.91 -25.21
CA PRO A 80 7.04 11.49 -24.85
C PRO A 80 8.11 11.05 -23.83
N PRO A 81 9.38 11.51 -23.91
CA PRO A 81 10.36 11.30 -22.84
C PRO A 81 9.86 11.72 -21.45
N LEU A 82 9.22 12.88 -21.33
CA LEU A 82 8.70 13.35 -20.04
C LEU A 82 7.56 12.47 -19.51
N VAL A 83 6.64 12.05 -20.39
CA VAL A 83 5.55 11.11 -20.03
C VAL A 83 6.14 9.79 -19.52
N ARG A 84 7.14 9.25 -20.21
CA ARG A 84 7.81 8.01 -19.82
C ARG A 84 8.52 8.14 -18.47
N ALA A 85 9.34 9.19 -18.31
CA ALA A 85 10.08 9.42 -17.07
C ALA A 85 9.16 9.54 -15.84
N LEU A 86 8.05 10.28 -15.94
CA LEU A 86 7.09 10.40 -14.85
C LEU A 86 6.31 9.11 -14.58
N THR A 87 5.99 8.34 -15.62
CA THR A 87 5.32 7.04 -15.48
C THR A 87 6.23 6.04 -14.78
N ASP A 88 7.49 5.92 -15.22
CA ASP A 88 8.46 4.99 -14.65
C ASP A 88 8.80 5.37 -13.20
N THR A 89 9.00 6.66 -12.93
CA THR A 89 9.21 7.16 -11.56
C THR A 89 7.99 6.89 -10.68
N GLY A 90 6.77 7.13 -11.20
CA GLY A 90 5.54 6.84 -10.48
C GLY A 90 5.40 5.36 -10.12
N ASN A 91 5.71 4.46 -11.06
CA ASN A 91 5.73 3.01 -10.83
C ASN A 91 6.74 2.64 -9.74
N ILE A 92 7.98 3.10 -9.85
CA ILE A 92 9.05 2.82 -8.87
C ILE A 92 8.65 3.28 -7.46
N VAL A 93 8.07 4.48 -7.37
CA VAL A 93 7.61 5.04 -6.10
C VAL A 93 6.49 4.18 -5.53
N ILE A 94 5.45 3.83 -6.30
CA ILE A 94 4.37 2.96 -5.80
C ILE A 94 4.91 1.59 -5.38
N GLU A 95 5.78 0.97 -6.17
CA GLU A 95 6.42 -0.31 -5.83
C GLU A 95 7.22 -0.23 -4.53
N THR A 96 7.92 0.88 -4.31
CA THR A 96 8.69 1.12 -3.08
C THR A 96 7.78 1.16 -1.84
N SER A 97 6.51 1.58 -1.98
CA SER A 97 5.55 1.57 -0.86
C SER A 97 5.32 0.17 -0.27
N LYS A 98 5.50 -0.89 -1.07
CA LYS A 98 5.33 -2.29 -0.63
C LYS A 98 6.26 -2.64 0.51
N PHE A 99 7.48 -2.10 0.54
CA PHE A 99 8.42 -2.31 1.64
C PHE A 99 7.92 -1.69 2.94
N GLY A 100 7.29 -0.51 2.88
CA GLY A 100 6.64 0.10 4.03
C GLY A 100 5.48 -0.73 4.57
N PHE A 101 4.61 -1.20 3.67
CA PHE A 101 3.52 -2.09 4.04
C PHE A 101 4.01 -3.43 4.59
N ALA A 102 5.10 -3.98 4.05
CA ALA A 102 5.72 -5.19 4.56
C ALA A 102 6.22 -5.01 6.00
N VAL A 103 6.89 -3.89 6.30
CA VAL A 103 7.30 -3.54 7.68
C VAL A 103 6.08 -3.42 8.59
N PHE A 104 5.02 -2.75 8.12
CA PHE A 104 3.78 -2.64 8.87
C PHE A 104 3.16 -4.00 9.22
N VAL A 105 2.92 -4.85 8.22
CA VAL A 105 2.30 -6.16 8.42
C VAL A 105 3.20 -7.07 9.27
N LEU A 106 4.51 -7.04 9.03
CA LEU A 106 5.46 -7.86 9.78
C LEU A 106 5.51 -7.45 11.25
N ALA A 107 5.63 -6.16 11.56
CA ALA A 107 5.68 -5.66 12.93
C ALA A 107 4.41 -6.04 13.72
N VAL A 108 3.25 -5.88 13.10
CA VAL A 108 1.97 -6.28 13.71
C VAL A 108 1.90 -7.79 13.89
N SER A 109 2.29 -8.58 12.88
CA SER A 109 2.25 -10.04 12.96
C SER A 109 3.22 -10.59 14.02
N SER A 110 4.40 -9.99 14.16
CA SER A 110 5.40 -10.33 15.18
C SER A 110 4.90 -10.07 16.59
N SER A 111 4.09 -9.04 16.81
CA SER A 111 3.47 -8.79 18.11
C SER A 111 2.46 -9.88 18.50
N GLY A 112 1.93 -10.61 17.52
CA GLY A 112 0.99 -11.71 17.68
C GLY A 112 1.63 -13.05 18.01
N CYS A 113 2.95 -13.13 18.13
CA CYS A 113 3.65 -14.37 18.50
C CYS A 113 3.40 -14.76 19.96
N GLU A 114 3.04 -13.82 20.83
CA GLU A 114 2.66 -14.12 22.20
C GLU A 114 1.26 -14.76 22.27
N PRO A 115 1.05 -15.78 23.12
CA PRO A 115 -0.25 -16.44 23.26
C PRO A 115 -1.36 -15.44 23.62
N GLY A 116 -2.42 -15.40 22.80
CA GLY A 116 -3.61 -14.57 23.05
C GLY A 116 -3.57 -13.16 22.48
N ALA A 117 -2.43 -12.69 21.95
CA ALA A 117 -2.31 -11.35 21.38
C ALA A 117 -3.01 -11.21 20.01
N LEU A 118 -2.85 -12.20 19.13
CA LEU A 118 -3.54 -12.30 17.83
C LEU A 118 -3.87 -13.76 17.51
N PRO A 119 -4.94 -14.04 16.75
CA PRO A 119 -5.23 -15.39 16.32
C PRO A 119 -4.17 -15.88 15.32
N ARG A 120 -3.71 -17.13 15.50
CA ARG A 120 -2.60 -17.72 14.71
C ARG A 120 -2.83 -17.70 13.20
N TRP A 121 -4.07 -17.82 12.75
CA TRP A 121 -4.39 -17.75 11.32
C TRP A 121 -4.06 -16.37 10.73
N LEU A 122 -4.27 -15.30 11.50
CA LEU A 122 -4.02 -13.93 11.08
C LEU A 122 -2.51 -13.65 11.04
N VAL A 123 -1.75 -14.16 12.01
CA VAL A 123 -0.28 -14.07 12.00
C VAL A 123 0.31 -14.78 10.78
N ARG A 124 -0.13 -16.02 10.50
CA ARG A 124 0.34 -16.77 9.33
C ARG A 124 -0.04 -16.08 8.02
N LEU A 125 -1.26 -15.57 7.93
CA LEU A 125 -1.72 -14.82 6.76
C LEU A 125 -0.89 -13.54 6.55
N GLY A 126 -0.54 -12.84 7.62
CA GLY A 126 0.30 -11.64 7.57
C GLY A 126 1.71 -11.96 7.06
N ILE A 127 2.35 -12.99 7.62
CA ILE A 127 3.68 -13.45 7.16
C ILE A 127 3.63 -13.87 5.68
N ALA A 128 2.62 -14.64 5.28
CA ALA A 128 2.44 -15.03 3.88
C ALA A 128 2.24 -13.81 2.96
N SER A 129 1.49 -12.82 3.43
CA SER A 129 1.27 -11.56 2.70
C SER A 129 2.56 -10.77 2.52
N VAL A 130 3.42 -10.71 3.54
CA VAL A 130 4.75 -10.06 3.45
C VAL A 130 5.60 -10.73 2.38
N VAL A 131 5.70 -12.07 2.38
CA VAL A 131 6.45 -12.80 1.36
C VAL A 131 5.91 -12.48 -0.04
N LEU A 132 4.60 -12.51 -0.21
CA LEU A 132 3.97 -12.23 -1.50
C LEU A 132 4.17 -10.78 -1.96
N MET A 133 4.09 -9.80 -1.05
CA MET A 133 4.39 -8.40 -1.36
C MET A 133 5.83 -8.23 -1.84
N LEU A 134 6.79 -8.85 -1.16
CA LEU A 134 8.20 -8.78 -1.53
C LEU A 134 8.48 -9.47 -2.87
N VAL A 135 7.83 -10.61 -3.14
CA VAL A 135 7.90 -11.27 -4.46
C VAL A 135 7.27 -10.37 -5.54
N SER A 136 6.15 -9.70 -5.23
CA SER A 136 5.52 -8.78 -6.19
C SER A 136 6.36 -7.53 -6.46
N ALA A 137 7.26 -7.14 -5.53
CA ALA A 137 8.17 -6.02 -5.73
C ALA A 137 9.28 -6.30 -6.77
N VAL A 138 9.36 -7.54 -7.28
CA VAL A 138 10.19 -7.88 -8.46
C VAL A 138 9.75 -7.10 -9.70
N ALA A 139 8.52 -6.55 -9.72
CA ALA A 139 8.05 -5.62 -10.73
C ALA A 139 8.96 -4.39 -10.92
N LEU A 140 9.79 -4.03 -9.93
CA LEU A 140 10.82 -3.00 -10.06
C LEU A 140 11.88 -3.30 -11.13
N PHE A 141 12.09 -4.57 -11.47
CA PHE A 141 13.13 -5.01 -12.39
C PHE A 141 12.57 -5.54 -13.72
N LEU A 142 11.24 -5.67 -13.83
CA LEU A 142 10.58 -6.32 -14.96
C LEU A 142 9.56 -5.38 -15.61
N ASP A 143 9.89 -4.92 -16.81
CA ASP A 143 9.08 -3.96 -17.56
C ASP A 143 7.98 -4.62 -18.41
N HIS A 144 7.87 -5.95 -18.38
CA HIS A 144 6.97 -6.72 -19.23
C HIS A 144 6.52 -8.04 -18.59
N GLY A 145 5.35 -8.53 -19.01
CA GLY A 145 4.83 -9.83 -18.60
C GLY A 145 4.00 -9.79 -17.32
N VAL A 146 3.80 -10.95 -16.69
CA VAL A 146 2.87 -11.12 -15.55
C VAL A 146 3.35 -10.38 -14.28
N PHE A 147 4.65 -10.09 -14.21
CA PHE A 147 5.31 -9.39 -13.10
C PHE A 147 5.43 -7.88 -13.31
N GLN A 148 5.02 -7.32 -14.45
CA GLN A 148 5.09 -5.87 -14.67
C GLN A 148 4.17 -5.13 -13.69
N PHE A 149 4.41 -3.83 -13.51
CA PHE A 149 3.52 -2.96 -12.75
C PHE A 149 2.07 -3.05 -13.24
N GLY A 150 1.11 -3.27 -12.34
CA GLY A 150 -0.29 -3.52 -12.68
C GLY A 150 -0.56 -4.90 -13.31
N GLY A 151 0.44 -5.77 -13.37
CA GLY A 151 0.32 -7.16 -13.81
C GLY A 151 -0.43 -8.04 -12.81
N LEU A 152 -0.73 -9.28 -13.21
CA LEU A 152 -1.53 -10.20 -12.39
C LEU A 152 -0.86 -10.52 -11.03
N ILE A 153 0.47 -10.65 -11.00
CA ILE A 153 1.19 -10.93 -9.74
C ILE A 153 1.25 -9.69 -8.84
N ASP A 154 1.41 -8.50 -9.43
CA ASP A 154 1.38 -7.24 -8.70
C ASP A 154 0.02 -7.03 -8.02
N LEU A 155 -1.06 -7.09 -8.79
CA LEU A 155 -2.43 -6.94 -8.28
C LEU A 155 -2.83 -8.08 -7.35
N GLY A 156 -2.48 -9.33 -7.70
CA GLY A 156 -2.74 -10.51 -6.88
C GLY A 156 -1.99 -10.46 -5.55
N GLY A 157 -0.79 -9.87 -5.52
CA GLY A 157 0.03 -9.69 -4.34
C GLY A 157 -0.62 -8.83 -3.25
N ALA A 158 -1.47 -7.89 -3.64
CA ALA A 158 -2.19 -7.02 -2.71
C ALA A 158 -3.40 -7.70 -2.04
N VAL A 159 -3.98 -8.74 -2.65
CA VAL A 159 -5.24 -9.35 -2.17
C VAL A 159 -5.09 -9.93 -0.75
N PRO A 160 -4.06 -10.73 -0.44
CA PRO A 160 -3.91 -11.28 0.92
C PRO A 160 -3.75 -10.20 2.00
N VAL A 161 -3.09 -9.09 1.66
CA VAL A 161 -2.93 -7.94 2.58
C VAL A 161 -4.28 -7.31 2.88
N LEU A 162 -5.15 -7.14 1.88
CA LEU A 162 -6.49 -6.57 2.09
C LEU A 162 -7.34 -7.47 2.98
N VAL A 163 -7.30 -8.79 2.74
CA VAL A 163 -7.97 -9.79 3.59
C VAL A 163 -7.41 -9.74 5.02
N TRP A 164 -6.09 -9.61 5.15
CA TRP A 164 -5.42 -9.50 6.44
C TRP A 164 -5.81 -8.23 7.20
N ILE A 165 -5.86 -7.06 6.53
CA ILE A 165 -6.32 -5.79 7.12
C ILE A 165 -7.74 -5.95 7.64
N GLY A 166 -8.66 -6.49 6.83
CA GLY A 166 -10.04 -6.74 7.25
C GLY A 166 -10.13 -7.69 8.45
N GLY A 167 -9.34 -8.77 8.44
CA GLY A 167 -9.23 -9.70 9.56
C GLY A 167 -8.73 -9.04 10.85
N LEU A 168 -7.70 -8.21 10.75
CA LEU A 168 -7.15 -7.46 11.87
C LEU A 168 -8.16 -6.45 12.42
N SER A 169 -8.85 -5.71 11.55
CA SER A 169 -9.92 -4.78 11.97
C SER A 169 -11.02 -5.51 12.76
N VAL A 170 -11.45 -6.69 12.31
CA VAL A 170 -12.46 -7.49 13.03
C VAL A 170 -11.95 -7.96 14.40
N VAL A 171 -10.69 -8.39 14.50
CA VAL A 171 -10.09 -8.81 15.78
C VAL A 171 -10.03 -7.64 16.76
N MET A 172 -9.57 -6.48 16.32
CA MET A 172 -9.50 -5.26 17.13
C MET A 172 -10.88 -4.85 17.65
N LEU A 173 -11.90 -4.83 16.77
CA LEU A 173 -13.28 -4.50 17.15
C LEU A 173 -13.88 -5.48 18.15
N ARG A 174 -13.54 -6.77 18.05
CA ARG A 174 -14.01 -7.79 19.00
C ARG A 174 -13.32 -7.69 20.36
N SER A 175 -12.06 -7.26 20.39
CA SER A 175 -11.29 -7.11 21.63
C SER A 175 -11.62 -5.84 22.43
N ALA A 176 -12.31 -4.88 21.80
CA ALA A 176 -12.77 -3.65 22.45
C ALA A 176 -14.13 -3.81 23.16
N ARG A 177 -14.77 -4.97 23.02
CA ARG A 177 -16.03 -5.35 23.70
C ARG A 177 -15.72 -6.30 24.85
#